data_AF-A0A534QJK1-F1
#
_entry.id   AF-A0A534QJK1-F1
#
_cell.length_a   1.000
_cell.length_b   1.000
_cell.length_c   1.000
_cell.angle_alpha   90.00
_cell.angle_beta   90.00
_cell.angle_gamma   90.00
#
_symmetry.space_group_name_H-M   'P 1'
#
loop_
_entity.id
_entity.type
_entity.pdbx_description
1 polymer ?
#
loop_
_entity_poly.entity_id
_entity_poly.type
_entity_poly.pdbx_seq_one_letter_code
_entity_poly.pdbx_strand_id
1 'polypeptide(L)'
;MGHPPARRPASGPGRRCGHRRARARRLVAAGPAALAAGRRRRGRRGDRGHRRRAARLAACGSSGPGGRLAGACSPRGGPVSRPLPADVHRFRAVVARRLGLQFEDGRLDLLADLLQQRCARWGGGSCTEYLDRLGSEAGWPEELPALATELTVGETYFFRHPDHFAAFAEIALPARQRAREDVHRLRILSAGCASGEETYSLAILLREGAARLGGWKLDLLGIDVNR
;
A
#
# COMPACT_ATOMS: atom_id res chain seq x y z
N MET A 1 -34.14 -23.24 100.50
CA MET A 1 -32.75 -22.84 100.18
C MET A 1 -32.80 -21.77 99.10
N GLY A 2 -32.13 -20.63 99.32
CA GLY A 2 -31.81 -19.63 98.28
C GLY A 2 -32.84 -18.51 98.04
N HIS A 3 -32.75 -17.43 98.82
CA HIS A 3 -33.33 -16.11 98.50
C HIS A 3 -32.30 -15.26 97.70
N PRO A 4 -32.64 -14.06 97.17
CA PRO A 4 -32.52 -13.61 95.76
C PRO A 4 -31.29 -12.65 95.59
N PRO A 5 -31.10 -11.71 94.60
CA PRO A 5 -32.05 -10.64 94.19
C PRO A 5 -31.89 -9.96 92.78
N ALA A 6 -32.88 -9.10 92.45
CA ALA A 6 -32.76 -7.70 91.99
C ALA A 6 -32.18 -7.23 90.62
N ARG A 7 -33.03 -6.41 89.96
CA ARG A 7 -32.82 -5.01 89.45
C ARG A 7 -32.48 -4.73 87.96
N ARG A 8 -33.21 -3.70 87.47
CA ARG A 8 -33.23 -2.90 86.20
C ARG A 8 -31.90 -2.09 85.96
N PRO A 9 -31.68 -1.20 84.95
CA PRO A 9 -32.58 -0.52 83.98
C PRO A 9 -32.01 -0.23 82.54
N ALA A 10 -32.69 0.71 81.84
CA ALA A 10 -32.68 1.13 80.44
C ALA A 10 -31.47 1.93 79.89
N SER A 11 -31.37 2.10 78.56
CA SER A 11 -30.92 3.35 77.89
C SER A 11 -31.03 3.36 76.35
N GLY A 12 -31.80 4.33 75.81
CA GLY A 12 -31.29 5.41 74.94
C GLY A 12 -31.06 5.22 73.42
N PRO A 13 -31.48 6.19 72.56
CA PRO A 13 -31.41 6.12 71.08
C PRO A 13 -30.19 6.83 70.45
N GLY A 14 -29.80 6.40 69.24
CA GLY A 14 -28.69 6.96 68.44
C GLY A 14 -29.14 7.46 67.06
N ARG A 15 -28.53 8.55 66.58
CA ARG A 15 -29.06 9.53 65.63
C ARG A 15 -28.73 9.24 64.15
N ARG A 16 -29.53 9.91 63.31
CA ARG A 16 -29.41 10.14 61.86
C ARG A 16 -28.01 10.56 61.41
N CYS A 17 -27.63 10.18 60.18
CA CYS A 17 -26.67 10.93 59.38
C CYS A 17 -27.17 11.04 57.92
N GLY A 18 -27.16 12.26 57.38
CA GLY A 18 -27.80 12.62 56.12
C GLY A 18 -26.88 12.50 54.91
N HIS A 19 -27.46 12.07 53.79
CA HIS A 19 -26.85 12.15 52.47
C HIS A 19 -26.95 13.58 51.91
N ARG A 20 -25.81 14.27 51.82
CA ARG A 20 -25.68 15.46 50.95
C ARG A 20 -24.98 15.05 49.65
N ARG A 21 -25.67 15.30 48.54
CA ARG A 21 -25.19 15.20 47.16
C ARG A 21 -24.16 16.31 46.89
N ALA A 22 -22.99 15.95 46.37
CA ALA A 22 -22.05 16.89 45.76
C ALA A 22 -22.12 16.76 44.24
N ARG A 23 -22.37 17.91 43.58
CA ARG A 23 -22.46 18.08 42.12
C ARG A 23 -21.07 18.06 41.52
N ALA A 24 -20.83 17.22 40.52
CA ALA A 24 -19.63 17.30 39.68
C ALA A 24 -19.82 18.38 38.60
N ARG A 25 -18.86 19.31 38.55
CA ARG A 25 -18.79 20.45 37.64
C ARG A 25 -18.33 20.03 36.25
N ARG A 26 -18.88 20.73 35.24
CA ARG A 26 -18.35 20.83 33.87
C ARG A 26 -16.87 21.24 33.89
N LEU A 27 -16.07 20.57 33.07
CA LEU A 27 -14.80 21.10 32.57
C LEU A 27 -14.88 21.22 31.05
N VAL A 28 -14.64 22.45 30.60
CA VAL A 28 -14.45 22.86 29.21
C VAL A 28 -12.95 22.79 28.93
N ALA A 29 -12.55 22.20 27.81
CA ALA A 29 -11.25 22.39 27.17
C ALA A 29 -11.48 22.22 25.65
N ALA A 30 -11.56 23.30 24.87
CA ALA A 30 -10.46 24.03 24.25
C ALA A 30 -9.64 23.13 23.29
N GLY A 31 -9.93 23.23 21.98
CA GLY A 31 -9.13 22.64 20.91
C GLY A 31 -8.00 23.55 20.45
N PRO A 32 -7.20 23.14 19.45
CA PRO A 32 -6.41 24.07 18.66
C PRO A 32 -6.90 24.13 17.20
N ALA A 33 -7.28 25.33 16.79
CA ALA A 33 -7.36 25.76 15.40
C ALA A 33 -6.01 26.34 14.99
N ALA A 34 -5.38 25.83 13.93
CA ALA A 34 -4.31 26.54 13.21
C ALA A 34 -4.01 25.88 11.85
N LEU A 35 -4.85 26.13 10.85
CA LEU A 35 -4.48 25.90 9.45
C LEU A 35 -5.25 26.87 8.55
N ALA A 36 -4.69 28.05 8.31
CA ALA A 36 -4.97 28.89 7.15
C ALA A 36 -4.04 30.11 7.11
N ALA A 37 -3.01 30.07 6.27
CA ALA A 37 -2.38 31.28 5.74
C ALA A 37 -1.93 31.01 4.31
N GLY A 38 -2.84 31.25 3.36
CA GLY A 38 -2.52 31.28 1.95
C GLY A 38 -1.70 32.52 1.60
N ARG A 39 -0.65 32.33 0.81
CA ARG A 39 -0.10 33.39 -0.05
C ARG A 39 0.05 32.85 -1.46
N ARG A 40 -0.87 33.27 -2.34
CA ARG A 40 -0.70 33.23 -3.78
C ARG A 40 0.33 34.31 -4.17
N ARG A 41 1.29 33.98 -5.02
CA ARG A 41 1.67 34.85 -6.16
C ARG A 41 2.39 34.06 -7.25
N ARG A 42 2.02 34.44 -8.48
CA ARG A 42 2.33 33.90 -9.80
C ARG A 42 3.82 33.99 -10.15
N GLY A 43 4.27 33.10 -11.05
CA GLY A 43 5.34 33.47 -11.98
C GLY A 43 6.09 32.32 -12.68
N ARG A 44 5.87 32.22 -13.99
CA ARG A 44 6.82 31.84 -15.07
C ARG A 44 7.17 30.37 -15.35
N ARG A 45 6.66 29.94 -16.52
CA ARG A 45 7.35 29.38 -17.71
C ARG A 45 8.74 28.75 -17.56
N GLY A 46 8.84 27.55 -18.14
CA GLY A 46 10.05 26.82 -18.57
C GLY A 46 9.72 25.33 -18.53
N ASP A 47 9.16 24.72 -19.59
CA ASP A 47 9.86 24.12 -20.74
C ASP A 47 11.14 23.34 -20.37
N ARG A 48 11.23 22.13 -20.95
CA ARG A 48 12.40 21.24 -21.11
C ARG A 48 12.71 20.24 -19.99
N GLY A 49 12.17 19.04 -20.19
CA GLY A 49 12.96 17.86 -20.59
C GLY A 49 14.13 17.43 -19.70
N HIS A 50 13.94 16.34 -18.96
CA HIS A 50 15.00 15.51 -18.36
C HIS A 50 14.30 14.19 -17.94
N ARG A 51 14.77 12.96 -18.21
CA ARG A 51 16.14 12.46 -18.23
C ARG A 51 16.28 11.26 -19.16
N ARG A 52 17.21 11.38 -20.12
CA ARG A 52 17.92 10.26 -20.72
C ARG A 52 18.78 9.61 -19.63
N ARG A 53 18.69 8.28 -19.43
CA ARG A 53 19.77 7.54 -18.77
C ARG A 53 20.79 7.14 -19.85
N ALA A 54 21.92 7.83 -19.80
CA ALA A 54 23.07 7.59 -20.66
C ALA A 54 23.74 6.26 -20.29
N ALA A 55 24.20 5.60 -21.35
CA ALA A 55 25.03 4.42 -21.35
C ALA A 55 26.28 4.59 -20.48
N ARG A 56 26.62 3.54 -19.72
CA ARG A 56 27.98 3.34 -19.23
C ARG A 56 28.74 2.56 -20.31
N LEU A 57 29.64 3.26 -20.99
CA LEU A 57 30.71 2.67 -21.78
C LEU A 57 31.70 2.00 -20.81
N ALA A 58 31.82 0.68 -20.90
CA ALA A 58 32.93 -0.07 -20.32
C ALA A 58 34.00 -0.24 -21.40
N ALA A 59 35.22 0.14 -21.04
CA ALA A 59 36.41 0.15 -21.89
C ALA A 59 36.79 -1.26 -22.37
N CYS A 60 37.07 -1.39 -23.66
CA CYS A 60 37.79 -2.53 -24.23
C CYS A 60 39.28 -2.39 -23.96
N GLY A 61 39.84 -3.32 -23.18
CA GLY A 61 41.28 -3.61 -23.12
C GLY A 61 41.64 -4.71 -24.12
N SER A 62 42.81 -4.56 -24.73
CA SER A 62 43.29 -5.30 -25.90
C SER A 62 43.99 -6.63 -25.58
N SER A 63 43.71 -7.61 -26.46
CA SER A 63 44.62 -8.61 -27.09
C SER A 63 45.44 -9.62 -26.27
N GLY A 64 45.18 -10.91 -26.56
CA GLY A 64 46.14 -12.03 -26.49
C GLY A 64 45.66 -13.17 -27.41
N PRO A 65 46.52 -13.84 -28.21
CA PRO A 65 46.09 -14.81 -29.22
C PRO A 65 46.23 -16.26 -28.73
N GLY A 66 45.27 -17.12 -29.07
CA GLY A 66 45.46 -18.58 -29.02
C GLY A 66 44.19 -19.40 -28.84
N GLY A 67 43.92 -20.31 -29.80
CA GLY A 67 43.17 -21.55 -29.54
C GLY A 67 41.72 -21.63 -30.02
N ARG A 68 41.47 -22.53 -30.98
CA ARG A 68 40.25 -22.77 -31.75
C ARG A 68 39.01 -23.22 -30.94
N LEU A 69 37.90 -22.51 -31.16
CA LEU A 69 36.54 -22.95 -31.56
C LEU A 69 35.99 -24.32 -31.07
N ALA A 70 34.98 -24.28 -30.19
CA ALA A 70 33.64 -24.85 -30.39
C ALA A 70 32.76 -24.60 -29.14
N GLY A 71 31.75 -23.73 -29.27
CA GLY A 71 30.83 -23.37 -28.19
C GLY A 71 30.09 -22.09 -28.53
N ALA A 72 29.26 -22.14 -29.59
CA ALA A 72 28.48 -20.99 -30.03
C ALA A 72 27.34 -20.69 -29.03
N CYS A 73 27.65 -19.97 -27.96
CA CYS A 73 26.64 -19.20 -27.23
C CYS A 73 26.53 -17.83 -27.89
N SER A 74 25.50 -17.64 -28.72
CA SER A 74 25.03 -16.32 -29.11
C SER A 74 23.52 -16.28 -28.89
N PRO A 75 23.00 -15.53 -27.89
CA PRO A 75 21.68 -14.96 -28.05
C PRO A 75 21.88 -13.68 -28.88
N ARG A 76 22.05 -13.83 -30.19
CA ARG A 76 21.95 -12.69 -31.11
C ARG A 76 20.50 -12.60 -31.56
N GLY A 77 19.66 -12.09 -30.66
CA GLY A 77 18.36 -11.57 -31.04
C GLY A 77 18.59 -10.42 -32.02
N GLY A 78 18.14 -10.59 -33.27
CA GLY A 78 18.13 -9.50 -34.25
C GLY A 78 17.26 -8.32 -33.77
N PRO A 79 17.32 -7.16 -34.45
CA PRO A 79 16.45 -6.04 -34.10
C PRO A 79 14.99 -6.46 -34.19
N VAL A 80 14.27 -6.41 -33.07
CA VAL A 80 12.83 -6.72 -33.03
C VAL A 80 12.07 -5.65 -33.79
N SER A 81 11.32 -6.09 -34.80
CA SER A 81 10.46 -5.22 -35.61
C SER A 81 9.41 -4.52 -34.73
N ARG A 82 9.03 -3.29 -35.09
CA ARG A 82 7.99 -2.55 -34.35
C ARG A 82 6.69 -3.36 -34.36
N PRO A 83 5.98 -3.48 -33.21
CA PRO A 83 4.71 -4.19 -33.16
C PRO A 83 3.66 -3.60 -34.11
N LEU A 84 2.83 -4.46 -34.71
CA LEU A 84 1.70 -4.01 -35.50
C LEU A 84 0.58 -3.48 -34.58
N PRO A 85 -0.31 -2.60 -35.06
CA PRO A 85 -1.45 -2.14 -34.26
C PRO A 85 -2.28 -3.30 -33.69
N ALA A 86 -2.48 -4.37 -34.48
CA ALA A 86 -3.18 -5.58 -34.03
C ALA A 86 -2.49 -6.27 -32.85
N ASP A 87 -1.15 -6.32 -32.84
CA ASP A 87 -0.37 -6.88 -31.74
C ASP A 87 -0.56 -6.06 -30.46
N VAL A 88 -0.59 -4.73 -30.57
CA VAL A 88 -0.79 -3.82 -29.43
C VAL A 88 -2.19 -3.99 -28.83
N HIS A 89 -3.23 -4.10 -29.67
CA HIS A 89 -4.59 -4.38 -29.19
C HIS A 89 -4.69 -5.76 -28.53
N ARG A 90 -4.04 -6.77 -29.09
CA ARG A 90 -3.97 -8.10 -28.48
C ARG A 90 -3.26 -8.05 -27.13
N PHE A 91 -2.14 -7.34 -27.04
CA PHE A 91 -1.39 -7.14 -25.80
C PHE A 91 -2.23 -6.45 -24.72
N ARG A 92 -2.95 -5.37 -25.07
CA ARG A 92 -3.91 -4.70 -24.18
C ARG A 92 -4.96 -5.67 -23.64
N ALA A 93 -5.54 -6.51 -24.50
CA ALA A 93 -6.56 -7.48 -24.08
C ALA A 93 -6.00 -8.54 -23.13
N VAL A 94 -4.79 -9.01 -23.39
CA VAL A 94 -4.07 -9.97 -22.54
C VAL A 94 -3.77 -9.36 -21.16
N VAL A 95 -3.23 -8.14 -21.13
CA VAL A 95 -2.97 -7.39 -19.89
C VAL A 95 -4.27 -7.16 -19.11
N ALA A 96 -5.34 -6.73 -19.76
CA ALA A 96 -6.64 -6.52 -19.11
C ALA A 96 -7.19 -7.82 -18.50
N ARG A 97 -7.10 -8.94 -19.21
CA ARG A 97 -7.59 -10.24 -18.74
C ARG A 97 -6.81 -10.78 -17.55
N ARG A 98 -5.50 -10.56 -17.51
CA ARG A 98 -4.58 -11.23 -16.57
C ARG A 98 -4.17 -10.37 -15.39
N LEU A 99 -3.99 -9.07 -15.62
CA LEU A 99 -3.60 -8.09 -14.62
C LEU A 99 -4.78 -7.20 -14.18
N GLY A 100 -5.91 -7.21 -14.88
CA GLY A 100 -7.04 -6.32 -14.60
C GLY A 100 -6.78 -4.85 -14.97
N LEU A 101 -5.63 -4.54 -15.57
CA LEU A 101 -5.24 -3.18 -15.93
C LEU A 101 -5.88 -2.77 -17.27
N GLN A 102 -6.68 -1.73 -17.23
CA GLN A 102 -7.34 -1.15 -18.40
C GLN A 102 -6.55 0.05 -18.91
N PHE A 103 -6.38 0.12 -20.23
CA PHE A 103 -5.69 1.21 -20.90
C PHE A 103 -6.59 1.82 -21.97
N GLU A 104 -6.70 3.14 -21.98
CA GLU A 104 -7.40 3.90 -23.01
C GLU A 104 -6.57 3.99 -24.30
N ASP A 105 -7.22 4.35 -25.41
CA ASP A 105 -6.58 4.39 -26.72
C ASP A 105 -5.40 5.39 -26.78
N GLY A 106 -5.48 6.47 -26.00
CA GLY A 106 -4.38 7.45 -25.87
C GLY A 106 -3.09 6.89 -25.23
N ARG A 107 -3.12 5.66 -24.67
CA ARG A 107 -1.95 4.98 -24.10
C ARG A 107 -1.45 3.81 -24.95
N LEU A 108 -1.95 3.62 -26.17
CA LEU A 108 -1.51 2.53 -27.05
C LEU A 108 -0.03 2.63 -27.43
N ASP A 109 0.51 3.84 -27.60
CA ASP A 109 1.94 4.02 -27.88
C ASP A 109 2.82 3.52 -26.73
N LEU A 110 2.42 3.79 -25.49
CA LEU A 110 3.12 3.25 -24.30
C LEU A 110 3.11 1.72 -24.30
N LEU A 111 1.97 1.12 -24.63
CA LEU A 111 1.85 -0.34 -24.71
C LEU A 111 2.68 -0.91 -25.87
N ALA A 112 2.78 -0.20 -26.99
CA ALA A 112 3.59 -0.59 -28.13
C ALA A 112 5.09 -0.57 -27.79
N ASP A 113 5.56 0.49 -27.12
CA ASP A 113 6.94 0.62 -26.66
C ASP A 113 7.28 -0.48 -25.65
N LEU A 114 6.40 -0.71 -24.68
CA LEU A 114 6.60 -1.78 -23.70
C LEU A 114 6.64 -3.16 -24.37
N LEU A 115 5.69 -3.45 -25.27
CA LEU A 115 5.64 -4.70 -26.01
C LEU A 115 6.95 -4.92 -26.79
N GLN A 116 7.42 -3.91 -27.51
CA GLN A 116 8.68 -3.99 -28.25
C GLN A 116 9.87 -4.30 -27.32
N GLN A 117 9.93 -3.63 -26.16
CA GLN A 117 10.99 -3.87 -25.17
C GLN A 117 10.93 -5.29 -24.60
N ARG A 118 9.73 -5.80 -24.27
CA ARG A 118 9.56 -7.17 -23.74
C ARG A 118 9.95 -8.22 -24.77
N CYS A 119 9.50 -8.07 -26.02
CA CYS A 119 9.88 -8.96 -27.11
C CYS A 119 11.40 -9.00 -27.32
N ALA A 120 12.06 -7.84 -27.28
CA ALA A 120 13.52 -7.76 -27.40
C ALA A 120 14.26 -8.46 -26.25
N ARG A 121 13.71 -8.42 -25.02
CA ARG A 121 14.30 -9.11 -23.86
C ARG A 121 14.06 -10.62 -23.88
N TRP A 122 12.93 -11.08 -24.43
CA TRP A 122 12.63 -12.50 -24.57
C TRP A 122 13.63 -13.21 -25.51
N GLY A 123 14.16 -12.49 -26.51
CA GLY A 123 15.31 -12.94 -27.31
C GLY A 123 15.00 -14.05 -28.33
N GLY A 124 13.78 -14.58 -28.35
CA GLY A 124 13.26 -15.44 -29.41
C GLY A 124 12.25 -14.68 -30.25
N GLY A 125 12.25 -14.88 -31.57
CA GLY A 125 11.05 -14.65 -32.38
C GLY A 125 10.51 -13.22 -32.56
N SER A 126 9.36 -13.17 -33.22
CA SER A 126 8.57 -11.98 -33.48
C SER A 126 7.70 -11.55 -32.27
N CYS A 127 7.17 -10.32 -32.30
CA CYS A 127 6.21 -9.86 -31.28
C CYS A 127 4.95 -10.75 -31.21
N THR A 128 4.55 -11.34 -32.35
CA THR A 128 3.42 -12.25 -32.42
C THR A 128 3.69 -13.55 -31.65
N GLU A 129 4.88 -14.14 -31.80
CA GLU A 129 5.28 -15.34 -31.04
C GLU A 129 5.36 -15.07 -29.53
N TYR A 130 5.85 -13.89 -29.13
CA TYR A 130 5.82 -13.47 -27.74
C TYR A 130 4.39 -13.39 -27.20
N LEU A 131 3.45 -12.84 -27.99
CA LEU A 131 2.04 -12.76 -27.62
C LEU A 131 1.34 -14.13 -27.59
N ASP A 132 1.73 -15.05 -28.46
CA ASP A 132 1.25 -16.44 -28.41
C ASP A 132 1.68 -17.12 -27.11
N ARG A 133 2.95 -16.93 -26.72
CA ARG A 133 3.46 -17.40 -25.42
C ARG A 133 2.69 -16.77 -24.26
N LEU A 134 2.45 -15.46 -24.27
CA LEU A 134 1.62 -14.78 -23.25
C LEU A 134 0.15 -15.23 -23.27
N GLY A 135 -0.34 -15.77 -24.39
CA GLY A 135 -1.67 -16.39 -24.46
C GLY A 135 -1.77 -17.69 -23.66
N SER A 136 -0.64 -18.40 -23.47
CA SER A 136 -0.55 -19.64 -22.70
C SER A 136 -0.30 -19.42 -21.21
N GLU A 137 -0.71 -20.36 -20.35
CA GLU A 137 -0.42 -20.30 -18.91
C GLU A 137 1.10 -20.36 -18.60
N ALA A 138 1.88 -21.03 -19.44
CA ALA A 138 3.31 -21.28 -19.20
C ALA A 138 4.17 -20.01 -19.25
N GLY A 139 3.74 -18.96 -19.96
CA GLY A 139 4.50 -17.71 -20.09
C GLY A 139 4.36 -16.76 -18.89
N TRP A 140 3.29 -16.89 -18.10
CA TRP A 140 2.92 -15.90 -17.09
C TRP A 140 3.81 -15.87 -15.84
N PRO A 141 4.27 -16.99 -15.27
CA PRO A 141 5.06 -16.94 -14.03
C PRO A 141 6.33 -16.08 -14.14
N GLU A 142 6.95 -16.03 -15.31
CA GLU A 142 8.14 -15.23 -15.58
C GLU A 142 7.80 -13.78 -16.00
N GLU A 143 6.78 -13.59 -16.83
CA GLU A 143 6.45 -12.28 -17.37
C GLU A 143 5.64 -11.40 -16.40
N LEU A 144 4.87 -12.01 -15.50
CA LEU A 144 3.97 -11.31 -14.59
C LEU A 144 4.68 -10.25 -13.74
N PRO A 145 5.79 -10.54 -13.03
CA PRO A 145 6.45 -9.53 -12.19
C PRO A 145 6.98 -8.36 -13.02
N ALA A 146 7.52 -8.63 -14.21
CA ALA A 146 8.09 -7.61 -15.07
C ALA A 146 7.01 -6.71 -15.68
N LEU A 147 5.90 -7.30 -16.15
CA LEU A 147 4.76 -6.54 -16.67
C LEU A 147 4.09 -5.73 -15.57
N ALA A 148 3.90 -6.30 -14.38
CA ALA A 148 3.34 -5.58 -13.24
C ALA A 148 4.17 -4.33 -12.90
N THR A 149 5.50 -4.49 -12.82
CA THR A 149 6.42 -3.39 -12.48
C THR A 149 6.39 -2.26 -13.53
N GLU A 150 6.40 -2.59 -14.82
CA GLU A 150 6.46 -1.59 -15.90
C GLU A 150 5.09 -0.93 -16.16
N LEU A 151 3.98 -1.64 -15.90
CA LEU A 151 2.62 -1.15 -16.17
C LEU A 151 2.00 -0.41 -14.98
N THR A 152 2.50 -0.60 -13.77
CA THR A 152 2.00 0.07 -12.57
C THR A 152 2.88 1.24 -12.17
N VAL A 153 2.28 2.24 -11.52
CA VAL A 153 3.02 3.38 -10.98
C VAL A 153 3.47 3.02 -9.57
N GLY A 154 4.72 2.56 -9.43
CA GLY A 154 5.34 2.19 -8.16
C GLY A 154 5.73 3.38 -7.26
N GLU A 155 4.93 4.45 -7.24
CA GLU A 155 5.18 5.59 -6.35
C GLU A 155 4.55 5.30 -4.99
N THR A 156 5.37 5.10 -3.97
CA THR A 156 4.92 4.86 -2.61
C THR A 156 5.82 5.58 -1.62
N TYR A 157 5.21 6.24 -0.66
CA TYR A 157 5.89 6.94 0.41
C TYR A 157 5.02 6.90 1.66
N PHE A 158 5.67 6.96 2.82
CA PHE A 158 4.99 6.97 4.10
C PHE A 158 3.99 8.13 4.18
N PHE A 159 2.82 7.83 4.71
CA PHE A 159 1.74 8.81 4.93
C PHE A 159 1.36 9.58 3.67
N ARG A 160 1.27 8.88 2.53
CA ARG A 160 1.05 9.46 1.20
C ARG A 160 -0.04 10.53 1.12
N HIS A 161 -1.19 10.16 1.68
CA HIS A 161 -2.40 10.97 1.74
C HIS A 161 -2.80 11.10 3.21
N PRO A 162 -2.23 12.07 3.96
CA PRO A 162 -2.41 12.17 5.40
C PRO A 162 -3.88 12.29 5.81
N ASP A 163 -4.71 12.92 4.98
CA ASP A 163 -6.15 13.05 5.21
C ASP A 163 -6.87 11.69 5.25
N HIS A 164 -6.42 10.70 4.46
CA HIS A 164 -6.99 9.34 4.51
C HIS A 164 -6.65 8.64 5.82
N PHE A 165 -5.42 8.82 6.33
CA PHE A 165 -5.00 8.27 7.61
C PHE A 165 -5.75 8.93 8.78
N ALA A 166 -5.98 10.24 8.71
CA ALA A 166 -6.81 10.96 9.68
C ALA A 166 -8.25 10.45 9.66
N ALA A 167 -8.87 10.34 8.48
CA ALA A 167 -10.22 9.79 8.34
C ALA A 167 -10.31 8.34 8.83
N PHE A 168 -9.28 7.52 8.56
CA PHE A 168 -9.21 6.17 9.10
C PHE A 168 -9.20 6.16 10.63
N ALA A 169 -8.33 6.97 11.26
CA ALA A 169 -8.16 7.02 12.71
C ALA A 169 -9.38 7.59 13.44
N GLU A 170 -9.99 8.64 12.91
CA GLU A 170 -11.04 9.41 13.59
C GLU A 170 -12.45 8.89 13.28
N ILE A 171 -12.64 8.29 12.11
CA ILE A 171 -13.97 7.91 11.62
C ILE A 171 -14.08 6.40 11.47
N ALA A 172 -13.27 5.81 10.59
CA ALA A 172 -13.45 4.41 10.20
C ALA A 172 -13.17 3.44 11.36
N LEU A 173 -12.06 3.65 12.07
CA LEU A 173 -11.61 2.79 13.14
C LEU A 173 -12.58 2.78 14.34
N PRO A 174 -13.02 3.93 14.92
CA PRO A 174 -14.01 3.91 16.00
C PRO A 174 -15.36 3.32 15.58
N ALA A 175 -15.80 3.58 14.34
CA ALA A 175 -17.01 2.98 13.82
C ALA A 175 -16.91 1.45 13.73
N ARG A 176 -15.72 0.92 13.39
CA ARG A 176 -15.50 -0.53 13.29
C ARG A 176 -15.29 -1.21 14.62
N GLN A 177 -14.72 -0.51 15.60
CA GLN A 177 -14.68 -0.99 16.98
C GLN A 177 -16.08 -1.16 17.55
N ARG A 178 -16.97 -0.18 17.41
CA ARG A 178 -18.37 -0.31 17.88
C ARG A 178 -19.12 -1.45 17.21
N ALA A 179 -18.89 -1.67 15.92
CA ALA A 179 -19.56 -2.74 15.17
C ALA A 179 -19.03 -4.16 15.47
N ARG A 180 -17.91 -4.30 16.19
CA ARG A 180 -17.25 -5.59 16.48
C ARG A 180 -16.85 -5.71 17.96
N GLU A 181 -17.56 -5.00 18.82
CA GLU A 181 -17.27 -4.93 20.26
C GLU A 181 -17.30 -6.32 20.91
N ASP A 182 -18.18 -7.20 20.44
CA ASP A 182 -18.32 -8.59 20.87
C ASP A 182 -17.10 -9.48 20.53
N VAL A 183 -16.44 -9.22 19.40
CA VAL A 183 -15.32 -10.04 18.90
C VAL A 183 -13.96 -9.50 19.34
N HIS A 184 -13.86 -8.20 19.61
CA HIS A 184 -12.59 -7.50 19.92
C HIS A 184 -11.45 -7.79 18.92
N ARG A 185 -11.79 -7.97 17.64
CA ARG A 185 -10.81 -8.22 16.57
C ARG A 185 -11.10 -7.38 15.33
N LEU A 186 -10.06 -6.72 14.81
CA LEU A 186 -10.11 -5.98 13.55
C LEU A 186 -9.11 -6.57 12.56
N ARG A 187 -9.55 -6.66 11.30
CA ARG A 187 -8.72 -7.06 10.17
C ARG A 187 -8.68 -5.91 9.18
N ILE A 188 -7.48 -5.50 8.82
CA ILE A 188 -7.24 -4.35 7.95
C ILE A 188 -6.43 -4.86 6.76
N LEU A 189 -6.91 -4.55 5.56
CA LEU A 189 -6.26 -4.89 4.30
C LEU A 189 -5.81 -3.61 3.62
N SER A 190 -4.51 -3.49 3.36
CA SER A 190 -3.93 -2.52 2.45
C SER A 190 -3.74 -3.20 1.10
N ALA A 191 -4.54 -2.82 0.11
CA ALA A 191 -4.51 -3.40 -1.23
C ALA A 191 -3.83 -2.44 -2.20
N GLY A 192 -2.83 -2.92 -2.94
CA GLY A 192 -1.99 -2.07 -3.77
C GLY A 192 -0.90 -1.34 -2.96
N CYS A 193 -0.29 -2.03 -1.98
CA CYS A 193 0.63 -1.40 -1.03
C CYS A 193 2.04 -1.09 -1.59
N ALA A 194 2.32 -1.41 -2.86
CA ALA A 194 3.63 -1.33 -3.49
C ALA A 194 4.73 -1.97 -2.60
N SER A 195 5.78 -1.24 -2.22
CA SER A 195 6.82 -1.72 -1.29
C SER A 195 6.42 -1.75 0.19
N GLY A 196 5.17 -1.39 0.51
CA GLY A 196 4.55 -1.61 1.81
C GLY A 196 4.47 -0.39 2.73
N GLU A 197 4.94 0.78 2.31
CA GLU A 197 4.98 2.00 3.12
C GLU A 197 3.59 2.39 3.63
N GLU A 198 2.52 2.22 2.83
CA GLU A 198 1.15 2.45 3.29
C GLU A 198 0.76 1.50 4.43
N THR A 199 1.06 0.21 4.28
CA THR A 199 0.82 -0.81 5.31
C THR A 199 1.61 -0.48 6.58
N TYR A 200 2.87 -0.05 6.46
CA TYR A 200 3.66 0.38 7.60
C TYR A 200 3.14 1.68 8.23
N SER A 201 2.67 2.64 7.44
CA SER A 201 2.03 3.85 7.96
C SER A 201 0.78 3.53 8.78
N LEU A 202 -0.06 2.58 8.32
CA LEU A 202 -1.19 2.08 9.11
C LEU A 202 -0.70 1.42 10.42
N ALA A 203 0.34 0.59 10.36
CA ALA A 203 0.89 -0.05 11.54
C ALA A 203 1.42 0.96 12.58
N ILE A 204 2.15 1.99 12.13
CA ILE A 204 2.66 3.07 12.97
C ILE A 204 1.49 3.81 13.62
N LEU A 205 0.49 4.21 12.82
CA LEU A 205 -0.68 4.94 13.30
C LEU A 205 -1.49 4.15 14.34
N LEU A 206 -1.71 2.84 14.09
CA LEU A 206 -2.38 1.98 15.05
C LEU A 206 -1.58 1.81 16.34
N ARG A 207 -0.25 1.69 16.24
CA ARG A 207 0.64 1.55 17.39
C ARG A 207 0.69 2.84 18.23
N GLU A 208 0.72 4.01 17.59
CA GLU A 208 0.65 5.30 18.28
C GLU A 208 -0.73 5.52 18.93
N GLY A 209 -1.79 5.02 18.29
CA GLY A 209 -3.15 4.98 18.82
C GLY A 209 -3.42 3.86 19.83
N ALA A 210 -2.43 3.07 20.25
CA ALA A 210 -2.64 1.81 20.98
C ALA A 210 -3.46 1.94 22.26
N ALA A 211 -3.36 3.08 22.97
CA ALA A 211 -4.17 3.33 24.17
C ALA A 211 -5.69 3.32 23.86
N ARG A 212 -6.11 3.73 22.66
CA ARG A 212 -7.51 3.68 22.19
C ARG A 212 -7.93 2.30 21.68
N LEU A 213 -6.97 1.38 21.54
CA LEU A 213 -7.13 0.03 21.01
C LEU A 213 -7.01 -1.04 22.12
N GLY A 214 -7.00 -0.65 23.39
CA GLY A 214 -6.78 -1.57 24.52
C GLY A 214 -7.63 -2.84 24.42
N GLY A 215 -6.96 -4.00 24.42
CA GLY A 215 -7.58 -5.33 24.34
C GLY A 215 -7.99 -5.79 22.94
N TRP A 216 -7.87 -4.96 21.90
CA TRP A 216 -8.21 -5.35 20.53
C TRP A 216 -7.10 -6.17 19.87
N LYS A 217 -7.45 -7.29 19.26
CA LYS A 217 -6.57 -8.03 18.35
C LYS A 217 -6.63 -7.40 16.96
N LEU A 218 -5.48 -7.02 16.42
CA LEU A 218 -5.38 -6.41 15.10
C LEU A 218 -4.61 -7.34 14.16
N ASP A 219 -5.19 -7.64 13.01
CA ASP A 219 -4.46 -8.23 11.88
C ASP A 219 -4.36 -7.19 10.77
N LEU A 220 -3.14 -6.91 10.31
CA LEU A 220 -2.88 -6.01 9.19
C LEU A 220 -2.19 -6.79 8.07
N LEU A 221 -2.77 -6.75 6.87
CA LEU A 221 -2.26 -7.42 5.69
C LEU A 221 -2.04 -6.40 4.58
N GLY A 222 -0.84 -6.38 4.00
CA GLY A 222 -0.54 -5.66 2.76
C GLY A 222 -0.47 -6.64 1.60
N ILE A 223 -1.13 -6.33 0.48
CA ILE A 223 -1.03 -7.10 -0.77
C ILE A 223 -0.73 -6.16 -1.94
N ASP A 224 0.10 -6.62 -2.88
CA ASP A 224 0.36 -5.95 -4.15
C ASP A 224 0.57 -6.96 -5.27
N VAL A 225 0.42 -6.50 -6.51
CA VAL A 225 0.69 -7.28 -7.73
C VAL A 225 2.17 -7.24 -8.09
N ASN A 226 2.86 -6.15 -7.72
CA ASN A 226 4.30 -6.03 -7.74
C ASN A 226 4.85 -6.83 -6.56
N ARG A 227 5.55 -7.93 -6.86
CA ARG A 227 6.11 -8.82 -5.84
C ARG A 227 7.60 -8.55 -5.66
#